data_AF-A0A0K2V3N6-F1
#
_entry.id   AF-A0A0K2V3N6-F1
#
_cell.length_a   1.000
_cell.length_b   1.000
_cell.length_c   1.000
_cell.angle_alpha   90.00
_cell.angle_beta   90.00
_cell.angle_gamma   90.00
#
_symmetry.space_group_name_H-M   'P 1'
#
loop_
_entity.id
_entity.type
_entity.pdbx_description
1 polymer ?
#
loop_
_entity_poly.entity_id
_entity_poly.type
_entity_poly.pdbx_seq_one_letter_code
_entity_poly.pdbx_strand_id
1 'polypeptide(L)' 'MPDNFKSKFPNTRMILDATVVKINKPRNIAVHRAMWSSYKNSNTVKVY' A
#
# COMPACT_ATOMS: atom_id res chain seq x y z
N MET A 1 -6.15 -3.56 1.35
CA MET A 1 -7.62 -3.60 1.38
C MET A 1 -8.03 -5.05 1.31
N PRO A 2 -8.95 -5.53 2.17
CA PRO A 2 -9.43 -6.91 2.10
C PRO A 2 -10.07 -7.18 0.74
N ASP A 3 -9.78 -8.33 0.12
CA ASP A 3 -10.23 -8.65 -1.23
C ASP A 3 -11.76 -8.64 -1.37
N ASN A 4 -12.46 -8.93 -0.28
CA ASN A 4 -13.92 -8.98 -0.23
C ASN A 4 -14.61 -7.65 0.12
N PHE A 5 -13.86 -6.55 0.33
CA PHE A 5 -14.47 -5.30 0.80
C PHE A 5 -15.47 -4.74 -0.22
N LYS A 6 -15.12 -4.71 -1.51
CA LYS A 6 -16.05 -4.24 -2.57
C LYS A 6 -17.29 -5.11 -2.70
N SER A 7 -17.15 -6.43 -2.47
CA SER A 7 -18.27 -7.37 -2.51
C SER A 7 -19.25 -7.13 -1.35
N LYS A 8 -18.75 -6.86 -0.15
CA LYS A 8 -19.58 -6.62 1.04
C LYS A 8 -20.12 -5.20 1.14
N PHE A 9 -19.38 -4.22 0.61
CA PHE A 9 -19.67 -2.79 0.75
C PHE A 9 -19.58 -2.07 -0.61
N PRO A 10 -20.49 -2.37 -1.55
CA PRO A 10 -20.39 -1.89 -2.94
C PRO A 10 -20.49 -0.37 -3.08
N ASN A 11 -21.20 0.30 -2.16
CA ASN A 11 -21.42 1.75 -2.17
C ASN A 11 -20.53 2.52 -1.18
N THR A 12 -19.65 1.83 -0.45
CA THR A 12 -18.79 2.46 0.56
C THR A 12 -17.48 2.89 -0.07
N ARG A 13 -17.17 4.18 0.04
CA ARG A 13 -15.85 4.72 -0.34
C ARG A 13 -14.99 4.84 0.91
N MET A 14 -13.75 4.37 0.82
CA MET A 14 -12.73 4.63 1.83
C MET A 14 -11.80 5.72 1.32
N ILE A 15 -11.63 6.76 2.12
CA ILE A 15 -10.64 7.81 1.90
C ILE A 15 -9.48 7.52 2.84
N LEU A 16 -8.29 7.32 2.28
CA LEU A 16 -7.07 7.13 3.05
C LEU A 16 -6.28 8.42 3.01
N ASP A 17 -6.33 9.18 4.10
CA ASP A 17 -5.45 10.33 4.30
C ASP A 17 -4.14 9.83 4.94
N ALA A 18 -3.16 9.48 4.10
CA ALA A 18 -1.87 8.99 4.55
C ALA A 18 -0.77 9.40 3.58
N THR A 19 0.34 9.93 4.10
CA THR A 19 1.53 10.30 3.32
C THR A 19 2.35 9.08 2.89
N VAL A 20 2.22 7.95 3.60
CA VAL A 20 3.00 6.73 3.36
C VAL A 20 2.09 5.51 3.47
N VAL A 21 1.98 4.74 2.39
CA VAL A 21 1.14 3.54 2.30
C VAL A 21 2.01 2.31 2.25
N LYS A 22 1.72 1.31 3.10
CA LYS A 22 2.38 0.00 3.05
C LYS A 22 1.91 -0.76 1.83
N ILE A 23 2.85 -1.32 1.08
CA ILE A 23 2.58 -2.09 -0.14
C ILE A 23 3.14 -3.51 -0.03
N ASN A 24 2.59 -4.41 -0.85
CA ASN A 24 3.17 -5.73 -1.04
C ASN A 24 4.51 -5.61 -1.78
N LYS A 25 5.39 -6.59 -1.56
CA LYS A 25 6.70 -6.65 -2.23
C LYS A 25 6.52 -6.57 -3.76
N PRO A 26 7.08 -5.56 -4.43
CA PRO A 26 7.00 -5.47 -5.87
C PRO A 26 7.86 -6.55 -6.53
N ARG A 27 7.46 -7.02 -7.71
CA ARG A 27 8.16 -8.08 -8.46
C ARG A 27 9.54 -7.63 -8.97
N ASN A 28 9.67 -6.35 -9.31
CA ASN A 28 10.94 -5.78 -9.76
C ASN A 28 11.85 -5.46 -8.56
N ILE A 29 13.06 -6.02 -8.57
CA ILE A 29 14.05 -5.89 -7.49
C ILE A 29 14.50 -4.43 -7.30
N ALA A 30 14.69 -3.68 -8.39
CA ALA A 30 15.08 -2.27 -8.31
C ALA A 30 14.01 -1.45 -7.58
N VAL A 31 12.75 -1.71 -7.91
CA VAL A 31 11.59 -1.07 -7.29
C VAL A 31 11.44 -1.49 -5.82
N HIS A 32 11.69 -2.77 -5.51
CA HIS A 32 11.67 -3.26 -4.13
C HIS A 32 12.69 -2.57 -3.23
N ARG A 33 13.92 -2.38 -3.72
CA ARG A 33 14.98 -1.66 -2.97
C ARG A 33 14.62 -0.19 -2.75
N ALA A 34 14.12 0.48 -3.79
CA ALA A 34 13.74 1.89 -3.70
C ALA A 34 12.54 2.14 -2.75
N MET A 35 11.61 1.20 -2.67
CA MET A 35 10.41 1.32 -1.84
C MET A 35 10.59 0.74 -0.43
N TRP A 36 11.76 0.21 -0.06
CA TRP A 36 11.98 -0.36 1.27
C TRP A 36 12.11 0.74 2.33
N SER A 37 11.25 0.69 3.34
CA SER A 37 11.38 1.53 4.53
C SER A 37 12.01 0.72 5.66
N SER A 38 13.25 1.03 6.01
CA SER A 38 13.92 0.42 7.16
C SER A 38 13.18 0.72 8.46
N TYR A 39 12.58 1.92 8.60
CA TYR A 39 11.81 2.30 9.79
C TYR A 39 10.54 1.44 9.97
N LYS A 40 9.81 1.17 8.88
CA LYS A 40 8.59 0.33 8.91
C LYS A 40 8.87 -1.15 8.64
N ASN A 41 10.14 -1.52 8.47
CA ASN A 41 10.60 -2.84 8.09
C ASN A 41 9.76 -3.49 6.97
N SER A 42 9.33 -2.67 6.00
CA SER A 42 8.41 -3.10 4.94
C SER A 42 8.46 -2.14 3.75
N ASN A 43 7.94 -2.61 2.61
CA ASN A 43 7.83 -1.76 1.44
C ASN A 43 6.71 -0.72 1.61
N THR A 44 7.04 0.53 1.34
CA THR A 44 6.14 1.66 1.46
C THR A 44 6.26 2.54 0.22
N VAL A 45 5.13 3.08 -0.22
CA VAL A 45 5.07 4.11 -1.26
C VAL A 45 4.65 5.41 -0.60
N LYS A 46 5.36 6.48 -0.94
CA LYS A 46 4.97 7.84 -0.56
C LYS A 46 4.02 8.37 -1.63
N VAL A 47 2.86 8.86 -1.19
CA VAL A 47 1.85 9.46 -2.06
C VAL A 47 1.96 10.97 -1.82
N TYR A 48 2.66 11.65 -2.72
CA TYR A 48 2.80 13.11 -2.75
C TYR A 48 2.00 13.66 -3.91
#